data_AF-A0A0S3U4U1-F1
#
_entry.id   AF-A0A0S3U4U1-F1
#
_cell.length_a   1.000
_cell.length_b   1.000
_cell.length_c   1.000
_cell.angle_alpha   90.00
_cell.angle_beta   90.00
_cell.angle_gamma   90.00
#
_symmetry.space_group_name_H-M   'P 1'
#
loop_
_entity.id
_entity.type
_entity.pdbx_description
1 polymer ?
#
loop_
_entity_poly.entity_id
_entity_poly.type
_entity_poly.pdbx_seq_one_letter_code
_entity_poly.pdbx_strand_id
1 'polypeptide(L)'
;MIATFGLRPHEVFFCEFPNPNDPYCVDVLNGKTGYHRTRAIHPEWADKWNLSDVKKPSVTGKTFRVYGQRVTRQFSRYKVPFHPYDRHAFAIRASVVKGLPDSTAAAFMGHSPTVRKATYHRWLSNSVNDAVYQKIILDQREDV
;
A
#
# COMPACT_ATOMS: atom_id res chain seq x y z
N MET A 1 2.47 3.71 -6.62
CA MET A 1 2.31 3.80 -5.14
C MET A 1 0.92 3.41 -4.66
N ILE A 2 -0.12 4.25 -4.80
CA ILE A 2 -1.47 4.01 -4.23
C ILE A 2 -2.09 2.69 -4.72
N ALA A 3 -2.15 2.47 -6.04
CA ALA A 3 -2.79 1.29 -6.61
C ALA A 3 -2.06 -0.02 -6.30
N THR A 4 -0.72 0.04 -6.25
CA THR A 4 0.19 -1.10 -6.06
C THR A 4 0.28 -1.52 -4.60
N PHE A 5 0.39 -0.55 -3.68
CA PHE A 5 0.70 -0.78 -2.25
C PHE A 5 -0.46 -0.41 -1.33
N GLY A 6 -1.60 0.00 -1.89
CA GLY A 6 -2.79 0.36 -1.13
C GLY A 6 -2.63 1.64 -0.30
N LEU A 7 -1.60 2.46 -0.52
CA LEU A 7 -1.32 3.66 0.30
C LEU A 7 -2.47 4.67 0.31
N ARG A 8 -2.64 5.39 1.42
CA ARG A 8 -3.47 6.60 1.42
C ARG A 8 -2.80 7.68 0.58
N PRO A 9 -3.56 8.62 -0.02
CA PRO A 9 -2.98 9.64 -0.87
C PRO A 9 -1.87 10.47 -0.23
N HIS A 10 -1.95 10.77 1.06
CA HIS A 10 -0.88 11.52 1.74
C HIS A 10 0.34 10.65 2.10
N GLU A 11 0.21 9.33 2.19
CA GLU A 11 1.30 8.43 2.60
C GLU A 11 2.37 8.30 1.52
N VAL A 12 2.05 8.59 0.25
CA VAL A 12 3.01 8.53 -0.87
C VAL A 12 4.21 9.47 -0.69
N PHE A 13 4.09 10.49 0.15
CA PHE A 13 5.18 11.41 0.47
C PHE A 13 6.09 10.86 1.59
N PHE A 14 5.55 10.00 2.45
CA PHE A 14 6.18 9.53 3.69
C PHE A 14 6.51 8.04 3.66
N CYS A 15 6.67 7.46 2.47
CA CYS A 15 6.94 6.04 2.32
C CYS A 15 8.30 5.76 1.68
N GLU A 16 8.98 4.69 2.06
CA GLU A 16 10.28 4.31 1.49
C GLU A 16 10.35 2.82 1.21
N PHE A 17 11.29 2.45 0.34
CA PHE A 17 11.62 1.06 0.08
C PHE A 17 12.71 0.67 1.09
N PRO A 18 12.40 -0.15 2.11
CA PRO A 18 13.34 -0.43 3.19
C PRO A 18 14.54 -1.28 2.72
N ASN A 19 14.38 -2.00 1.61
CA ASN A 19 15.43 -2.80 0.98
C ASN A 19 15.45 -2.51 -0.54
N PRO A 20 16.55 -1.97 -1.09
CA PRO A 20 16.68 -1.73 -2.53
C PRO A 20 16.51 -2.99 -3.40
N ASN A 21 16.79 -4.17 -2.85
CA ASN A 21 16.63 -5.46 -3.54
C ASN A 21 15.20 -6.02 -3.47
N ASP A 22 14.29 -5.36 -2.74
CA ASP A 22 12.89 -5.74 -2.64
C ASP A 22 11.98 -4.57 -3.04
N PRO A 23 11.78 -4.34 -4.36
CA PRO A 23 10.93 -3.27 -4.87
C PRO A 23 9.44 -3.51 -4.62
N TYR A 24 9.07 -4.62 -3.96
CA TYR A 24 7.70 -5.01 -3.67
C TYR A 24 7.30 -4.73 -2.22
N CYS A 25 8.19 -4.14 -1.44
CA CYS A 25 7.97 -3.79 -0.05
C CYS A 25 8.11 -2.28 0.18
N VAL A 26 7.14 -1.69 0.88
CA VAL A 26 7.16 -0.26 1.22
C VAL A 26 6.83 -0.08 2.70
N ASP A 27 7.66 0.71 3.37
CA ASP A 27 7.40 1.20 4.72
C ASP A 27 6.78 2.58 4.66
N VAL A 28 5.63 2.76 5.31
CA VAL A 28 5.04 4.08 5.55
C VAL A 28 5.56 4.56 6.90
N LEU A 29 6.37 5.61 6.89
CA LEU A 29 7.00 6.15 8.09
C LEU A 29 6.10 7.11 8.85
N ASN A 30 5.17 7.76 8.15
CA ASN A 30 4.29 8.77 8.74
C ASN A 30 2.94 8.85 8.03
N GLY A 31 1.90 9.18 8.78
CA GLY A 31 0.53 9.32 8.29
C GLY A 31 -0.50 9.29 9.41
N LYS A 32 -1.78 9.35 9.04
CA LYS A 32 -2.91 9.35 9.99
C LYS A 32 -2.91 8.14 10.95
N THR A 33 -2.37 7.00 10.52
CA THR A 33 -2.37 5.75 11.30
C THR A 33 -0.99 5.36 11.79
N GLY A 34 0.01 6.24 11.65
CA GLY A 34 1.39 5.95 12.01
C GLY A 34 2.07 4.96 11.06
N TYR A 35 3.09 4.29 11.58
CA TYR A 35 3.92 3.36 10.82
C TYR A 35 3.15 2.10 10.40
N HIS A 36 3.34 1.67 9.15
CA HIS A 36 2.95 0.33 8.71
C HIS A 36 3.77 -0.10 7.49
N ARG A 37 3.88 -1.42 7.29
CA ARG A 37 4.52 -2.02 6.12
C ARG A 37 3.46 -2.57 5.19
N THR A 38 3.67 -2.37 3.90
CA THR A 38 2.77 -2.84 2.85
C THR A 38 3.54 -3.50 1.71
N ARG A 39 2.86 -4.40 0.99
CA ARG A 39 3.40 -5.17 -0.13
C ARG A 39 2.68 -4.84 -1.43
N ALA A 40 3.39 -4.99 -2.55
CA ALA A 40 2.83 -4.80 -3.88
C ALA A 40 1.82 -5.91 -4.20
N ILE A 41 0.54 -5.59 -4.34
CA ILE A 41 -0.45 -6.65 -4.65
C ILE A 41 -0.35 -7.18 -6.09
N HIS A 42 0.21 -6.34 -6.95
CA HIS A 42 0.63 -6.64 -8.31
C HIS A 42 2.12 -6.28 -8.41
N PRO A 43 3.04 -7.21 -8.09
CA PRO A 43 4.49 -6.98 -8.13
C PRO A 43 4.94 -6.42 -9.48
N GLU A 44 4.34 -6.90 -10.57
CA GLU A 44 4.63 -6.46 -11.94
C GLU A 44 4.35 -4.97 -12.18
N TRP A 45 3.47 -4.35 -11.38
CA TRP A 45 3.25 -2.90 -11.44
C TRP A 45 4.37 -2.10 -10.78
N ALA A 46 5.04 -2.67 -9.77
CA ALA A 46 6.21 -2.04 -9.16
C ALA A 46 7.35 -1.94 -10.18
N ASP A 47 7.58 -3.03 -10.91
CA ASP A 47 8.59 -3.13 -11.98
C ASP A 47 8.22 -2.21 -13.15
N LYS A 48 7.00 -2.37 -13.71
CA LYS A 48 6.55 -1.65 -14.91
C LYS A 48 6.53 -0.13 -14.74
N TRP A 49 6.26 0.35 -13.54
CA TRP A 49 6.22 1.78 -13.24
C TRP A 49 7.48 2.30 -12.54
N ASN A 50 8.51 1.44 -12.42
CA ASN A 50 9.77 1.74 -11.75
C ASN A 50 9.56 2.45 -10.39
N LEU A 51 8.70 1.86 -9.55
CA LEU A 51 8.19 2.54 -8.35
C LEU A 51 9.27 2.76 -7.28
N SER A 52 10.32 1.94 -7.26
CA SER A 52 11.45 2.05 -6.33
C SER A 52 12.34 3.28 -6.57
N ASP A 53 12.31 3.85 -7.77
CA ASP A 53 13.12 5.01 -8.17
C ASP A 53 12.27 6.27 -8.45
N VAL A 54 11.10 6.37 -7.83
CA VAL A 54 10.22 7.53 -8.02
C VAL A 54 10.75 8.75 -7.25
N LYS A 55 11.14 9.78 -7.99
CA LYS A 55 11.44 11.11 -7.43
C LYS A 55 10.15 11.76 -6.92
N LYS A 56 9.98 11.76 -5.60
CA LYS A 56 8.86 12.44 -4.95
C LYS A 56 8.97 13.95 -5.17
N PRO A 57 7.88 14.64 -5.57
CA PRO A 57 7.93 16.09 -5.71
C PRO A 57 8.10 16.73 -4.33
N SER A 58 8.89 17.82 -4.29
CA SER A 58 8.94 18.67 -3.10
C SER A 58 7.61 19.39 -2.95
N VAL A 59 6.90 19.09 -1.87
CA VAL A 59 5.58 19.67 -1.57
C VAL A 59 5.60 20.24 -0.16
N THR A 60 5.20 21.50 -0.03
CA THR A 60 5.00 22.12 1.28
C THR A 60 3.55 21.92 1.73
N GLY A 61 3.38 21.21 2.85
CA GLY A 61 2.08 20.95 3.46
C GLY A 61 2.22 20.86 4.98
N LYS A 62 1.30 21.53 5.71
CA LYS A 62 1.29 21.53 7.19
C LYS A 62 0.52 20.36 7.80
N THR A 63 -0.33 19.69 7.01
CA THR A 63 -1.20 18.60 7.50
C THR A 63 -1.33 17.50 6.45
N PHE A 64 -1.60 16.26 6.88
CA PHE A 64 -1.87 15.14 5.97
C PHE A 64 -3.03 15.41 5.00
N ARG A 65 -4.03 16.20 5.43
CA ARG A 65 -5.14 16.63 4.56
C ARG A 65 -4.64 17.42 3.36
N VAL A 66 -3.70 18.36 3.58
CA VAL A 66 -3.12 19.15 2.49
C VAL A 66 -2.34 18.26 1.52
N TYR A 67 -1.54 17.32 2.01
CA TYR A 67 -0.84 16.36 1.14
C TYR A 67 -1.82 15.52 0.29
N GLY A 68 -2.88 14.98 0.90
CA GLY A 68 -3.90 14.21 0.16
C GLY A 68 -4.65 15.06 -0.88
N GLN A 69 -4.94 16.32 -0.57
CA GLN A 69 -5.54 17.26 -1.53
C GLN A 69 -4.63 17.54 -2.72
N ARG A 70 -3.30 17.62 -2.51
CA ARG A 70 -2.33 17.82 -3.60
C ARG A 70 -2.37 16.66 -4.60
N VAL A 71 -2.45 15.42 -4.11
CA VAL A 71 -2.61 14.23 -4.97
C VAL A 71 -3.93 14.27 -5.73
N THR A 72 -5.04 14.58 -5.04
CA THR A 72 -6.37 14.68 -5.66
C THR A 72 -6.40 15.74 -6.76
N ARG A 73 -5.82 16.91 -6.50
CA ARG A 73 -5.71 17.99 -7.50
C ARG A 73 -4.86 17.55 -8.69
N GLN A 74 -3.80 16.78 -8.47
CA GLN A 74 -2.97 16.29 -9.56
C GLN A 74 -3.70 15.28 -10.45
N PHE A 75 -4.49 14.36 -9.87
CA PHE A 75 -5.33 13.44 -10.63
C PHE A 75 -6.34 14.19 -11.51
N SER A 76 -6.98 15.22 -10.95
CA SER A 76 -7.89 16.08 -11.69
C SER A 76 -7.20 16.81 -12.85
N ARG A 77 -5.98 17.36 -12.64
CA ARG A 77 -5.18 17.98 -13.70
C ARG A 77 -4.82 17.01 -14.83
N TYR A 78 -4.54 15.76 -14.47
CA TYR A 78 -4.28 14.67 -15.42
C TYR A 78 -5.54 14.07 -16.04
N LYS A 79 -6.73 14.57 -15.66
CA LYS A 79 -8.03 14.07 -16.12
C LYS A 79 -8.19 12.56 -15.91
N VAL A 80 -7.63 12.04 -14.82
CA VAL A 80 -7.79 10.63 -14.44
C VAL A 80 -9.27 10.39 -14.12
N PRO A 81 -9.91 9.34 -14.68
CA PRO A 81 -11.36 9.14 -14.55
C PRO A 81 -11.79 8.54 -13.21
N PHE A 82 -10.91 8.50 -12.22
CA PHE A 82 -11.14 7.92 -10.90
C PHE A 82 -10.40 8.69 -9.80
N HIS A 83 -10.79 8.48 -8.55
CA HIS A 83 -10.24 9.23 -7.41
C HIS A 83 -9.05 8.48 -6.78
N PRO A 84 -8.04 9.20 -6.27
CA PRO A 84 -6.95 8.58 -5.52
C PRO A 84 -7.42 7.81 -4.27
N TYR A 85 -8.56 8.22 -3.71
CA TYR A 85 -9.12 7.58 -2.53
C TYR A 85 -9.84 6.26 -2.83
N ASP A 86 -9.98 5.87 -4.10
CA ASP A 86 -10.50 4.56 -4.53
C ASP A 86 -9.51 3.41 -4.22
N ARG A 87 -8.70 3.56 -3.17
CA ARG A 87 -7.81 2.54 -2.59
C ARG A 87 -8.57 1.28 -2.13
N HIS A 88 -9.89 1.35 -2.00
CA HIS A 88 -10.72 0.15 -1.82
C HIS A 88 -10.53 -0.87 -2.94
N ALA A 89 -10.18 -0.42 -4.16
CA ALA A 89 -9.83 -1.33 -5.24
C ALA A 89 -8.57 -2.17 -4.93
N PHE A 90 -7.63 -1.64 -4.14
CA PHE A 90 -6.51 -2.45 -3.63
C PHE A 90 -7.03 -3.51 -2.65
N ALA A 91 -7.90 -3.16 -1.71
CA ALA A 91 -8.47 -4.11 -0.75
C ALA A 91 -9.17 -5.27 -1.47
N ILE A 92 -10.02 -4.95 -2.44
CA ILE A 92 -10.75 -5.92 -3.25
C ILE A 92 -9.79 -6.83 -4.02
N ARG A 93 -8.75 -6.27 -4.67
CA ARG A 93 -7.74 -7.10 -5.36
C ARG A 93 -6.99 -8.00 -4.38
N ALA A 94 -6.63 -7.45 -3.21
CA ALA A 94 -5.90 -8.18 -2.19
C ALA A 94 -6.71 -9.37 -1.65
N SER A 95 -7.94 -9.14 -1.20
CA SER A 95 -8.74 -10.19 -0.58
C SER A 95 -9.46 -11.07 -1.59
N VAL A 96 -10.12 -10.50 -2.59
CA VAL A 96 -11.01 -11.24 -3.51
C VAL A 96 -10.23 -11.86 -4.66
N VAL A 97 -9.36 -11.09 -5.30
CA VAL A 97 -8.64 -11.57 -6.51
C VAL A 97 -7.46 -12.45 -6.14
N LYS A 98 -6.71 -12.06 -5.10
CA LYS A 98 -5.53 -12.79 -4.67
C LYS A 98 -5.77 -13.73 -3.49
N GLY A 99 -6.90 -13.61 -2.78
CA GLY A 99 -7.21 -14.50 -1.67
C GLY A 99 -6.45 -14.18 -0.37
N LEU A 100 -5.88 -12.98 -0.21
CA LEU A 100 -5.27 -12.59 1.06
C LEU A 100 -6.34 -12.53 2.16
N PRO A 101 -6.04 -12.98 3.38
CA PRO A 101 -6.92 -12.75 4.52
C PRO A 101 -7.23 -11.26 4.66
N ASP A 102 -8.50 -10.90 4.93
CA ASP A 102 -8.93 -9.51 5.13
C ASP A 102 -8.06 -8.76 6.14
N SER A 103 -7.54 -9.49 7.12
CA SER A 103 -6.66 -8.95 8.14
C SER A 103 -5.29 -8.54 7.62
N THR A 104 -4.72 -9.33 6.70
CA THR A 104 -3.46 -9.02 6.04
C THR A 104 -3.67 -7.85 5.07
N ALA A 105 -4.76 -7.85 4.30
CA ALA A 105 -5.13 -6.73 3.45
C ALA A 105 -5.35 -5.43 4.25
N ALA A 106 -6.05 -5.51 5.40
CA ALA A 106 -6.27 -4.37 6.28
C ALA A 106 -4.96 -3.87 6.92
N ALA A 107 -4.07 -4.77 7.33
CA ALA A 107 -2.76 -4.44 7.88
C ALA A 107 -1.90 -3.67 6.85
N PHE A 108 -1.80 -4.17 5.60
CA PHE A 108 -1.11 -3.48 4.50
C PHE A 108 -1.69 -2.11 4.19
N MET A 109 -2.98 -1.90 4.44
CA MET A 109 -3.63 -0.61 4.26
C MET A 109 -3.53 0.30 5.49
N GLY A 110 -2.73 -0.05 6.50
CA GLY A 110 -2.57 0.72 7.72
C GLY A 110 -3.90 0.94 8.44
N HIS A 111 -4.79 -0.07 8.44
CA HIS A 111 -5.98 -0.05 9.28
C HIS A 111 -5.69 -0.82 10.57
N SER A 112 -5.97 -0.18 11.71
CA SER A 112 -6.14 -0.94 12.95
C SER A 112 -7.33 -1.88 12.78
N PRO A 113 -7.25 -3.16 13.20
CA PRO A 113 -8.39 -4.04 13.10
C PRO A 113 -9.53 -3.48 13.96
N THR A 114 -10.60 -3.01 13.32
CA THR A 114 -11.80 -2.54 14.01
C THR A 114 -12.38 -3.70 14.83
N VAL A 115 -12.20 -3.63 16.16
CA VAL A 115 -12.89 -4.24 17.31
C VAL A 115 -13.33 -5.72 17.25
N ARG A 116 -13.82 -6.27 16.13
CA ARG A 116 -14.31 -7.66 16.03
C ARG A 116 -13.25 -8.75 15.83
N LYS A 117 -11.96 -8.42 15.70
CA LYS A 117 -10.89 -9.41 15.49
C LYS A 117 -9.61 -9.13 16.29
N ALA A 118 -9.70 -8.33 17.36
CA ALA A 118 -8.54 -7.94 18.17
C ALA A 118 -7.81 -9.14 18.82
N THR A 119 -8.53 -10.23 19.11
CA THR A 119 -7.98 -11.43 19.75
C THR A 119 -7.00 -12.20 18.85
N TYR A 120 -7.27 -12.28 17.54
CA TYR A 120 -6.41 -13.01 16.60
C TYR A 120 -5.32 -12.13 15.98
N HIS A 121 -5.59 -10.84 15.77
CA HIS A 121 -4.67 -9.96 15.06
C HIS A 121 -3.48 -9.47 15.88
N ARG A 122 -3.50 -9.64 17.21
CA ARG A 122 -2.35 -9.33 18.07
C ARG A 122 -1.08 -10.10 17.68
N TRP A 123 -1.22 -11.25 17.03
CA TRP A 123 -0.12 -12.14 16.64
C TRP A 123 0.26 -12.03 15.16
N LEU A 124 -0.44 -11.21 14.37
CA LEU A 124 -0.08 -10.97 12.97
C LEU A 124 1.00 -9.88 12.90
N SER A 125 2.24 -10.30 13.10
CA SER A 125 3.43 -9.48 12.85
C SER A 125 3.62 -9.24 11.35
N ASN A 126 4.45 -8.25 11.00
CA ASN A 126 4.89 -8.05 9.61
C ASN A 126 5.49 -9.33 9.01
N SER A 127 6.19 -10.16 9.80
CA SER A 127 6.74 -11.43 9.33
C SER A 127 5.68 -12.45 8.93
N VAL A 128 4.55 -12.54 9.65
CA VAL A 128 3.45 -13.44 9.27
C VAL A 128 2.78 -12.95 7.99
N ASN A 129 2.52 -11.64 7.89
CA ASN A 129 1.94 -11.06 6.68
C ASN A 129 2.88 -11.23 5.46
N ASP A 130 4.18 -11.11 5.66
CA ASP A 130 5.19 -11.34 4.63
C ASP A 130 5.20 -12.81 4.18
N ALA A 131 5.12 -13.77 5.09
CA ALA A 131 5.06 -15.20 4.74
C ALA A 131 3.79 -15.54 3.94
N VAL A 132 2.64 -14.98 4.34
CA VAL A 132 1.37 -15.14 3.60
C VAL A 132 1.49 -14.51 2.20
N TYR A 133 2.10 -13.33 2.11
CA TYR A 133 2.32 -12.64 0.85
C TYR A 133 3.21 -13.44 -0.11
N GLN A 134 4.34 -13.98 0.37
CA GLN A 134 5.24 -14.82 -0.42
C GLN A 134 4.47 -15.99 -1.05
N LYS A 135 3.79 -16.77 -0.21
CA LYS A 135 3.05 -17.97 -0.62
C LYS A 135 1.93 -17.71 -1.62
N ILE A 136 1.22 -16.59 -1.47
CA ILE A 136 0.01 -16.32 -2.26
C ILE A 136 0.31 -15.49 -3.51
N ILE A 137 1.24 -14.55 -3.44
CA ILE A 137 1.47 -13.59 -4.53
C ILE A 137 2.71 -13.94 -5.34
N LEU A 138 3.82 -14.29 -4.68
CA LEU A 138 5.11 -14.48 -5.37
C LEU A 138 5.27 -15.91 -5.90
N ASP A 139 4.87 -16.94 -5.14
CA ASP A 139 4.94 -18.33 -5.62
C ASP A 139 4.04 -18.55 -6.86
N GLN A 140 2.89 -17.85 -6.96
CA GLN A 140 2.02 -17.89 -8.15
C GLN A 140 2.63 -17.25 -9.40
N ARG A 141 3.80 -16.59 -9.29
CA ARG A 141 4.51 -15.98 -10.42
C ARG A 141 5.47 -16.97 -11.09
N GLU A 142 5.94 -17.99 -10.37
CA GLU A 142 6.93 -18.96 -10.89
C GLU A 142 6.30 -20.04 -11.78
N ASP A 143 4.96 -20.13 -11.81
CA ASP A 143 4.20 -21.11 -12.60
C ASP A 143 3.81 -20.64 -14.02
N VAL A 144 4.42 -19.56 -14.55
CA VAL A 144 4.15 -19.01 -15.90
C VAL A 144 5.43 -18.85 -16.72
#